data_AF-A0A848VYW6-F1
#
_entry.id   AF-A0A848VYW6-F1
#
_cell.length_a   1.000
_cell.length_b   1.000
_cell.length_c   1.000
_cell.angle_alpha   90.00
_cell.angle_beta   90.00
_cell.angle_gamma   90.00
#
_symmetry.space_group_name_H-M   'P 1'
#
loop_
_entity.id
_entity.type
_entity.pdbx_description
1 polymer ?
#
loop_
_entity_poly.entity_id
_entity_poly.type
_entity_poly.pdbx_seq_one_letter_code
_entity_poly.pdbx_strand_id
1 'polypeptide(L)'
;MATDSRASVDQWVEKLTAQGVIAHGPQIQGPEGGGLTEGSGSYTIFFHDPNGVFFEIFAEPLTVRQYRQQAAARGGEAEAD
;
A
#
# COMPACT_ATOMS: atom_id res chain seq x y z
N MET A 1 -9.29 -2.82 -2.37
CA MET A 1 -9.66 -2.58 -3.78
C MET A 1 -8.44 -2.00 -4.48
N ALA A 2 -8.01 -2.64 -5.57
CA ALA A 2 -6.92 -2.12 -6.39
C ALA A 2 -7.41 -0.95 -7.26
N THR A 3 -6.56 0.05 -7.44
CA THR A 3 -6.77 1.18 -8.37
C THR A 3 -5.60 1.29 -9.34
N ASP A 4 -5.82 2.06 -10.40
CA ASP A 4 -4.86 2.15 -11.52
C ASP A 4 -3.66 3.06 -11.22
N SER A 5 -3.77 3.93 -10.21
CA SER A 5 -2.72 4.92 -9.91
C SER A 5 -2.83 5.50 -8.50
N ARG A 6 -1.73 6.10 -8.02
CA ARG A 6 -1.69 6.86 -6.75
C ARG A 6 -2.69 8.02 -6.74
N ALA A 7 -2.81 8.73 -7.86
CA ALA A 7 -3.80 9.80 -8.00
C ALA A 7 -5.24 9.31 -7.79
N SER A 8 -5.54 8.06 -8.18
CA SER A 8 -6.84 7.45 -7.88
C SER A 8 -7.03 7.20 -6.38
N VAL A 9 -5.99 6.78 -5.66
CA VAL A 9 -6.01 6.66 -4.19
C VAL A 9 -6.25 8.02 -3.54
N ASP A 10 -5.56 9.06 -3.98
CA ASP A 10 -5.71 10.43 -3.45
C ASP A 10 -7.14 10.95 -3.64
N GLN A 11 -7.72 10.74 -4.83
CA GLN A 11 -9.12 11.09 -5.10
C GLN A 11 -10.11 10.35 -4.19
N TRP A 12 -9.79 9.12 -3.78
CA TRP A 12 -10.63 8.39 -2.82
C TRP A 12 -10.53 8.99 -1.41
N VAL A 13 -9.36 9.47 -0.99
CA VAL A 13 -9.22 10.20 0.29
C VAL A 13 -10.13 11.41 0.32
N GLU A 14 -10.11 12.22 -0.74
CA GLU A 14 -10.96 13.42 -0.87
C GLU A 14 -12.45 13.05 -0.78
N LYS A 15 -12.88 12.04 -1.55
CA LYS A 15 -14.28 11.58 -1.58
C LYS A 15 -14.76 11.06 -0.24
N LEU A 16 -13.95 10.23 0.43
CA LEU A 16 -14.29 9.66 1.74
C LEU A 16 -14.38 10.76 2.81
N THR A 17 -13.40 11.67 2.83
CA THR A 17 -13.36 12.80 3.77
C THR A 17 -14.56 13.72 3.57
N ALA A 18 -14.96 14.00 2.33
CA ALA A 18 -16.15 14.79 2.02
C ALA A 18 -17.46 14.16 2.51
N GLN A 19 -17.47 12.85 2.76
CA GLN A 19 -18.61 12.10 3.33
C GLN A 19 -18.46 11.87 4.85
N GLY A 20 -17.45 12.46 5.49
CA GLY A 20 -17.20 12.30 6.92
C GLY A 20 -16.55 10.95 7.30
N VAL A 21 -16.07 10.18 6.34
CA VAL A 21 -15.32 8.94 6.60
C VAL A 21 -13.86 9.27 6.84
N ILE A 22 -13.33 8.81 7.97
CA ILE A 22 -11.93 9.02 8.33
C ILE A 22 -11.10 7.97 7.60
N ALA A 23 -10.27 8.42 6.66
CA ALA A 23 -9.27 7.60 6.00
C ALA A 23 -7.91 7.71 6.70
N HIS A 24 -7.21 6.59 6.82
CA HIS A 24 -5.85 6.49 7.33
C HIS A 24 -4.89 6.26 6.17
N GLY A 25 -3.89 7.15 6.03
CA GLY A 25 -3.00 7.21 4.87
C GLY A 25 -3.22 8.51 4.05
N PRO A 26 -2.74 8.56 2.80
CA PRO A 26 -2.09 7.48 2.07
C PRO A 26 -0.67 7.19 2.58
N GLN A 27 -0.25 5.93 2.45
CA GLN A 27 1.09 5.49 2.84
C GLN A 27 1.60 4.37 1.93
N ILE A 28 2.92 4.18 1.86
CA ILE A 28 3.48 2.99 1.21
C ILE A 28 3.51 1.85 2.22
N GLN A 29 2.89 0.72 1.90
CA GLN A 29 2.78 -0.40 2.82
C GLN A 29 4.13 -1.10 3.01
N GLY A 30 4.71 -0.95 4.19
CA GLY A 30 5.96 -1.58 4.61
C GLY A 30 6.44 -0.94 5.91
N PRO A 31 7.56 -1.42 6.48
CA PRO A 31 8.14 -0.82 7.67
C PRO A 31 8.31 0.70 7.48
N GLU A 32 7.87 1.49 8.47
CA GLU A 32 8.00 2.96 8.53
C GLU A 32 7.46 3.72 7.31
N GLY A 33 6.58 3.11 6.50
CA GLY A 33 6.01 3.77 5.32
C GLY A 33 6.89 3.70 4.07
N GLY A 34 7.82 2.73 3.98
CA GLY A 34 8.84 2.68 2.91
C GLY A 34 9.00 1.34 2.18
N GLY A 35 8.11 0.36 2.39
CA GLY A 35 8.01 -0.85 1.56
C GLY A 35 9.02 -1.98 1.87
N LEU A 36 8.49 -3.20 2.02
CA LEU A 36 9.13 -4.51 2.26
C LEU A 36 10.41 -4.53 3.14
N THR A 37 10.38 -5.16 4.32
CA THR A 37 10.61 -6.62 4.37
C THR A 37 9.39 -7.53 4.61
N GLU A 38 8.19 -7.06 4.98
CA GLU A 38 6.97 -7.92 4.99
C GLU A 38 5.65 -7.17 4.65
N GLY A 39 5.71 -5.93 4.11
CA GLY A 39 4.52 -5.21 3.60
C GLY A 39 4.56 -5.00 2.09
N SER A 40 3.44 -5.03 1.37
CA SER A 40 3.38 -5.17 -0.11
C SER A 40 4.12 -4.13 -0.96
N GLY A 41 4.53 -3.00 -0.39
CA GLY A 41 5.06 -1.85 -1.12
C GLY A 41 3.97 -1.05 -1.86
N SER A 42 2.70 -1.42 -1.74
CA SER A 42 1.60 -0.70 -2.37
C SER A 42 1.36 0.66 -1.73
N TYR A 43 0.96 1.63 -2.55
CA TYR A 43 0.47 2.92 -2.08
C TYR A 43 -0.99 2.76 -1.66
N THR A 44 -1.32 2.96 -0.39
CA THR A 44 -2.58 2.47 0.19
C THR A 44 -3.22 3.44 1.18
N ILE A 45 -4.54 3.35 1.31
CA ILE A 45 -5.36 3.95 2.36
C ILE A 45 -6.24 2.89 3.03
N PHE A 46 -6.56 3.11 4.30
CA PHE A 46 -7.43 2.25 5.08
C PHE A 46 -8.58 3.05 5.69
N PHE A 47 -9.76 2.47 5.82
CA PHE A 47 -10.89 3.09 6.50
C PHE A 47 -11.89 2.04 6.99
N HIS A 48 -12.76 2.45 7.90
CA HIS A 48 -13.96 1.68 8.26
C HIS A 48 -15.19 2.32 7.65
N ASP A 49 -16.14 1.52 7.19
CA ASP A 49 -17.49 2.01 6.88
C ASP A 49 -18.28 2.29 8.17
N PRO A 50 -19.49 2.88 8.08
CA PRO A 50 -20.34 3.12 9.25
C PRO A 50 -20.77 1.86 10.02
N ASN A 51 -20.68 0.68 9.40
CA ASN A 51 -20.99 -0.60 10.03
C ASN A 51 -19.75 -1.24 10.70
N GLY A 52 -18.59 -0.59 10.62
CA GLY A 52 -17.33 -1.09 11.16
C GLY A 52 -16.61 -2.09 10.26
N VAL A 53 -16.98 -2.22 8.98
CA VAL A 53 -16.26 -3.05 8.02
C VAL A 53 -14.99 -2.34 7.58
N PHE A 54 -13.86 -3.04 7.67
CA PHE A 54 -12.56 -2.52 7.28
C PHE A 54 -12.28 -2.68 5.79
N PHE A 55 -11.84 -1.60 5.15
CA PHE A 55 -11.49 -1.56 3.75
C PHE A 55 -10.08 -1.04 3.53
N GLU A 56 -9.45 -1.54 2.47
CA GLU A 56 -8.20 -1.03 1.92
C GLU A 56 -8.44 -0.57 0.48
N ILE A 57 -7.87 0.56 0.07
CA ILE A 57 -7.76 0.98 -1.33
C ILE A 57 -6.30 1.21 -1.65
N PHE A 58 -5.77 0.58 -2.70
CA PHE A 58 -4.35 0.60 -2.99
C PHE A 58 -4.02 0.67 -4.48
N ALA A 59 -2.84 1.22 -4.80
CA ALA A 59 -2.25 1.26 -6.12
C ALA A 59 -0.85 0.65 -6.13
N GLU A 60 -0.38 0.31 -7.33
CA GLU A 60 0.97 -0.20 -7.58
C GLU A 60 1.32 -1.47 -6.76
N PRO A 61 0.48 -2.52 -6.77
CA PRO A 61 0.87 -3.80 -6.16
C PRO A 61 2.00 -4.44 -6.94
N LEU A 62 2.95 -5.04 -6.21
CA LEU A 62 3.96 -5.88 -6.83
C LEU A 62 3.34 -7.20 -7.29
N THR A 63 3.63 -7.61 -8.52
CA THR A 63 3.38 -8.99 -8.94
C THR A 63 4.29 -9.95 -8.16
N VAL A 64 3.86 -11.21 -8.01
CA VAL A 64 4.69 -12.26 -7.38
C VAL A 64 6.08 -12.36 -8.01
N ARG A 65 6.18 -12.16 -9.33
CA ARG A 65 7.46 -12.15 -10.04
C ARG A 65 8.34 -10.98 -9.61
N GLN A 66 7.80 -9.75 -9.59
CA GLN A 66 8.54 -8.56 -9.16
C GLN A 66 8.98 -8.68 -7.71
N TYR A 67 8.10 -9.18 -6.83
CA TYR A 67 8.44 -9.48 -5.45
C TYR A 67 9.63 -10.44 -5.33
N ARG A 68 9.58 -11.59 -6.04
CA ARG A 68 10.69 -12.56 -6.03
C ARG A 68 12.00 -12.00 -6.56
N GLN A 69 11.95 -11.15 -7.59
CA GLN A 69 13.13 -10.50 -8.14
C GLN A 69 13.76 -9.53 -7.13
N GLN A 70 12.95 -8.72 -6.45
CA GLN A 70 13.43 -7.81 -5.41
C GLN A 70 13.97 -8.56 -4.18
N ALA A 71 13.31 -9.66 -3.78
CA ALA A 71 13.78 -10.51 -2.69
C ALA A 71 15.12 -11.18 -3.02
N ALA A 72 15.30 -11.70 -4.25
CA ALA A 72 16.54 -12.31 -4.69
C ALA A 72 17.69 -11.30 -4.80
N ALA A 73 17.42 -10.08 -5.29
CA ALA A 73 18.42 -9.01 -5.37
C ALA A 73 18.99 -8.64 -3.99
N ARG A 74 18.15 -8.60 -2.95
CA ARG A 74 18.59 -8.30 -1.57
C ARG A 74 19.27 -9.48 -0.86
N GLY A 75 18.90 -10.72 -1.21
CA GLY A 75 19.55 -11.93 -0.67
C GLY A 75 20.98 -12.14 -1.15
N GLY A 76 21.35 -11.57 -2.32
CA GLY A 76 22.72 -11.58 -2.84
C GLY A 76 23.65 -10.51 -2.27
N GLU A 77 23.11 -9.52 -1.54
CA GLU A 77 23.90 -8.45 -0.90
C GLU A 77 24.35 -8.82 0.53
N ALA A 78 23.80 -9.88 1.13
CA ALA A 78 24.11 -10.30 2.50
C ALA A 78 25.40 -11.15 2.65
N GLU A 79 26.13 -11.41 1.56
CA GLU A 79 27.36 -12.24 1.54
C GLU A 79 28.61 -11.44 1.14
N ALA A 80 28.61 -10.13 1.39
CA ALA A 80 29.78 -9.26 1.20
C ALA A 80 30.03 -8.41 2.45
N ASP A 81 30.36 -9.06 3.56
CA ASP A 81 31.15 -8.47 4.67
C ASP A 81 31.96 -9.56 5.39
#